data_AF-A0A6L3XPX1-F1
#
_entry.id   AF-A0A6L3XPX1-F1
#
_cell.length_a   1.000
_cell.length_b   1.000
_cell.length_c   1.000
_cell.angle_alpha   90.00
_cell.angle_beta   90.00
_cell.angle_gamma   90.00
#
_symmetry.space_group_name_H-M   'P 1'
#
loop_
_entity.id
_entity.type
_entity.pdbx_description
1 polymer ?
#
loop_
_entity_poly.entity_id
_entity_poly.type
_entity_poly.pdbx_seq_one_letter_code
_entity_poly.pdbx_strand_id
1 'polypeptide(L)'
;MSDNEQRTNAYPTPPFPEQPQTPPGLASEMEPVPDHGEKSYKGHGRLAGKKALITGGDSGIGRAVAIAYAREGADVAINYLPEEEEDAAEVIALIKAEGRNAVALPGDVRDETFCQSLVEQAVSKLGGLDILVNNAGRQQYRESLEELTTEDFDATFKTNVYAPFWITKAALRHMKAPASIINTSSVQTVKPSAGLLDYAQT
;
A
#
# COMPACT_ATOMS: atom_id res chain seq x y z
N MET A 1 22.57 -23.77 -13.36
CA MET A 1 22.06 -23.25 -12.08
C MET A 1 20.63 -23.71 -11.97
N SER A 2 20.24 -24.27 -10.84
CA SER A 2 18.84 -24.67 -10.64
C SER A 2 17.94 -23.42 -10.64
N ASP A 3 16.67 -23.56 -11.03
CA ASP A 3 15.65 -22.48 -10.93
C ASP A 3 15.58 -21.84 -9.54
N ASN A 4 16.05 -22.54 -8.51
CA ASN A 4 16.07 -22.07 -7.12
C ASN A 4 17.27 -21.15 -6.83
N GLU A 5 18.46 -21.46 -7.36
CA GLU A 5 19.65 -20.61 -7.25
C GLU A 5 19.51 -19.29 -8.03
N GLN A 6 18.72 -19.29 -9.12
CA GLN A 6 18.40 -18.07 -9.86
C GLN A 6 17.49 -17.12 -9.08
N ARG A 7 16.62 -17.63 -8.19
CA ARG A 7 15.73 -16.79 -7.37
C ARG A 7 16.45 -16.15 -6.19
N THR A 8 17.45 -16.82 -5.61
CA THR A 8 18.16 -16.30 -4.42
C THR A 8 19.12 -15.14 -4.73
N ASN A 9 19.55 -14.99 -5.99
CA ASN A 9 20.51 -13.97 -6.42
C ASN A 9 19.91 -12.87 -7.32
N ALA A 10 18.58 -12.85 -7.50
CA ALA A 10 17.92 -11.91 -8.42
C ALA A 10 17.77 -10.49 -7.85
N TYR A 11 17.93 -10.30 -6.55
CA TYR A 11 17.75 -9.03 -5.85
C TYR A 11 18.96 -8.72 -4.95
N PRO A 12 19.16 -7.43 -4.58
CA PRO A 12 20.24 -7.03 -3.70
C PRO A 12 20.26 -7.80 -2.38
N THR A 13 21.47 -8.13 -1.90
CA THR A 13 21.69 -8.82 -0.62
C THR A 13 22.42 -7.91 0.36
N PRO A 14 22.18 -8.05 1.68
CA PRO A 14 22.85 -7.24 2.70
C PRO A 14 24.37 -7.49 2.73
N PRO A 15 25.16 -6.56 3.30
CA PRO A 15 24.74 -5.39 4.07
C PRO A 15 24.27 -4.21 3.20
N PHE A 16 23.28 -3.47 3.70
CA PHE A 16 22.82 -2.19 3.14
C PHE A 16 23.38 -1.03 3.99
N PRO A 17 23.57 0.18 3.44
CA PRO A 17 24.00 1.33 4.22
C PRO A 17 22.94 1.75 5.25
N GLU A 18 23.36 2.29 6.40
CA GLU A 18 22.45 2.95 7.34
C GLU A 18 21.87 4.21 6.68
N GLN A 19 20.54 4.29 6.60
CA GLN A 19 19.82 5.28 5.80
C GLN A 19 18.49 5.71 6.46
N PRO A 20 18.52 6.25 7.69
CA PRO A 20 17.29 6.64 8.39
C PRO A 20 16.58 7.78 7.66
N GLN A 21 15.25 7.66 7.56
CA GLN A 21 14.37 8.70 7.05
C GLN A 21 13.26 8.99 8.07
N THR A 22 12.69 10.20 7.99
CA THR A 22 11.50 10.54 8.79
C THR A 22 10.28 9.84 8.17
N PRO A 23 9.46 9.11 8.95
CA PRO A 23 8.23 8.50 8.42
C PRO A 23 7.31 9.53 7.75
N PRO A 24 6.63 9.16 6.65
CA PRO A 24 6.57 7.81 6.09
C PRO A 24 7.81 7.39 5.27
N GLY A 25 8.66 8.35 4.89
CA GLY A 25 9.83 8.13 4.05
C GLY A 25 9.48 8.13 2.55
N LEU A 26 10.49 8.07 1.71
CA LEU A 26 10.39 7.99 0.25
C LEU A 26 11.24 6.80 -0.25
N ALA A 27 10.63 5.95 -1.06
CA ALA A 27 11.30 4.82 -1.71
C ALA A 27 12.38 5.30 -2.68
N SER A 28 12.16 6.45 -3.33
CA SER A 28 13.14 7.12 -4.21
C SER A 28 14.42 7.54 -3.49
N GLU A 29 14.38 7.74 -2.17
CA GLU A 29 15.55 8.11 -1.34
C GLU A 29 16.25 6.90 -0.70
N MET A 30 15.83 5.67 -1.03
CA MET A 30 16.47 4.45 -0.51
C MET A 30 17.67 4.01 -1.35
N GLU A 31 18.64 3.38 -0.70
CA GLU A 31 19.83 2.78 -1.32
C GLU A 31 19.94 1.29 -0.97
N PRO A 32 19.63 0.36 -1.90
CA PRO A 32 19.10 0.59 -3.24
C PRO A 32 17.61 0.96 -3.24
N VAL A 33 17.17 1.70 -4.27
CA VAL A 33 15.75 1.93 -4.54
C VAL A 33 15.05 0.57 -4.72
N PRO A 34 13.92 0.32 -4.03
CA PRO A 34 13.20 -0.94 -4.15
C PRO A 34 12.73 -1.18 -5.59
N ASP A 35 12.80 -2.44 -6.05
CA ASP A 35 12.20 -2.88 -7.31
C ASP A 35 10.75 -3.29 -7.07
N HIS A 36 9.81 -2.52 -7.62
CA HIS A 36 8.37 -2.78 -7.49
C HIS A 36 7.80 -3.50 -8.73
N GLY A 37 8.68 -3.91 -9.65
CA GLY A 37 8.31 -4.55 -10.89
C GLY A 37 8.11 -3.58 -12.06
N GLU A 38 8.56 -2.33 -11.95
CA GLU A 38 8.46 -1.29 -12.99
C GLU A 38 8.98 -1.78 -14.35
N LYS A 39 9.97 -2.67 -14.36
CA LYS A 39 10.55 -3.22 -15.59
C LYS A 39 10.24 -4.71 -15.79
N SER A 40 9.95 -5.45 -14.73
CA SER A 40 9.89 -6.91 -14.76
C SER A 40 8.46 -7.48 -14.88
N TYR A 41 7.45 -6.82 -14.30
CA TYR A 41 6.08 -7.35 -14.31
C TYR A 41 5.46 -7.26 -15.71
N LYS A 42 4.87 -8.34 -16.23
CA LYS A 42 4.16 -8.35 -17.52
C LYS A 42 2.72 -8.78 -17.30
N GLY A 43 1.78 -7.92 -17.70
CA GLY A 43 0.35 -8.21 -17.59
C GLY A 43 -0.14 -9.18 -18.67
N HIS A 44 -1.24 -9.86 -18.37
CA HIS A 44 -1.90 -10.84 -19.24
C HIS A 44 -3.41 -10.60 -19.33
N GLY A 45 -3.89 -9.41 -18.96
CA GLY A 45 -5.30 -9.01 -19.05
C GLY A 45 -6.20 -9.63 -17.98
N ARG A 46 -5.65 -10.11 -16.86
CA ARG A 46 -6.40 -10.86 -15.83
C ARG A 46 -7.41 -9.99 -15.06
N LEU A 47 -7.23 -8.67 -15.08
CA LEU A 47 -8.08 -7.70 -14.37
C LEU A 47 -8.70 -6.67 -15.34
N ALA A 48 -8.83 -7.03 -16.62
CA ALA A 48 -9.35 -6.15 -17.65
C ALA A 48 -10.69 -5.50 -17.23
N GLY A 49 -10.70 -4.17 -17.19
CA GLY A 49 -11.88 -3.36 -16.86
C GLY A 49 -12.27 -3.33 -15.39
N LYS A 50 -11.44 -3.86 -14.48
CA LYS A 50 -11.63 -3.73 -13.03
C LYS A 50 -11.24 -2.35 -12.52
N LYS A 51 -11.82 -1.96 -11.38
CA LYS A 51 -11.58 -0.68 -10.70
C LYS A 51 -11.04 -0.98 -9.31
N ALA A 52 -9.82 -0.56 -9.03
CA ALA A 52 -9.13 -0.87 -7.79
C ALA A 52 -8.83 0.39 -6.98
N LEU A 53 -9.06 0.32 -5.66
CA LEU A 53 -8.55 1.28 -4.68
C LEU A 53 -7.48 0.59 -3.83
N ILE A 54 -6.30 1.20 -3.74
CA ILE A 54 -5.16 0.69 -2.98
C ILE A 54 -4.70 1.79 -2.01
N THR A 55 -4.69 1.52 -0.70
CA THR A 55 -4.09 2.42 0.29
C THR A 55 -2.59 2.15 0.45
N GLY A 56 -1.78 3.18 0.65
CA GLY A 56 -0.32 3.08 0.61
C GLY A 56 0.17 2.59 -0.76
N GLY A 57 -0.41 3.15 -1.83
CA GLY A 57 -0.17 2.72 -3.21
C GLY A 57 0.97 3.48 -3.91
N ASP A 58 1.57 4.46 -3.23
CA ASP A 58 2.69 5.30 -3.65
C ASP A 58 4.02 4.55 -3.66
N SER A 59 4.25 3.64 -2.71
CA SER A 59 5.54 2.98 -2.48
C SER A 59 5.37 1.51 -2.07
N GLY A 60 6.49 0.79 -2.00
CA GLY A 60 6.56 -0.56 -1.44
C GLY A 60 5.59 -1.56 -2.08
N ILE A 61 4.95 -2.38 -1.24
CA ILE A 61 4.06 -3.45 -1.72
C ILE A 61 2.85 -2.88 -2.46
N GLY A 62 2.28 -1.77 -1.99
CA GLY A 62 1.11 -1.17 -2.64
C GLY A 62 1.43 -0.62 -4.02
N ARG A 63 2.61 0.00 -4.21
CA ARG A 63 3.12 0.39 -5.54
C ARG A 63 3.25 -0.80 -6.49
N ALA A 64 3.86 -1.90 -6.02
CA ALA A 64 3.99 -3.10 -6.83
C ALA A 64 2.62 -3.67 -7.25
N VAL A 65 1.64 -3.66 -6.34
CA VAL A 65 0.26 -4.06 -6.63
C VAL A 65 -0.40 -3.11 -7.64
N ALA A 66 -0.22 -1.79 -7.50
CA ALA A 66 -0.77 -0.80 -8.42
C ALA A 66 -0.24 -0.98 -9.84
N ILE A 67 1.08 -1.17 -9.99
CA ILE A 67 1.74 -1.44 -11.28
C ILE A 67 1.18 -2.73 -11.89
N ALA A 68 1.14 -3.81 -11.12
CA ALA A 68 0.64 -5.10 -11.59
C ALA A 68 -0.84 -5.00 -12.02
N TYR A 69 -1.67 -4.32 -11.24
CA TYR A 69 -3.09 -4.17 -11.55
C TYR A 69 -3.33 -3.37 -12.83
N ALA A 70 -2.61 -2.27 -13.01
CA ALA A 70 -2.68 -1.48 -14.24
C ALA A 70 -2.28 -2.32 -15.46
N ARG A 71 -1.17 -3.07 -15.37
CA ARG A 71 -0.71 -3.98 -16.43
C ARG A 71 -1.68 -5.11 -16.73
N GLU A 72 -2.39 -5.59 -15.72
CA GLU A 72 -3.45 -6.59 -15.89
C GLU A 72 -4.76 -5.99 -16.43
N GLY A 73 -4.82 -4.67 -16.65
CA GLY A 73 -5.91 -3.97 -17.32
C GLY A 73 -6.93 -3.32 -16.40
N ALA A 74 -6.60 -3.08 -15.12
CA ALA A 74 -7.47 -2.38 -14.18
C ALA A 74 -7.23 -0.86 -14.20
N ASP A 75 -8.27 -0.07 -13.93
CA ASP A 75 -8.12 1.31 -13.51
C ASP A 75 -7.82 1.36 -12.01
N VAL A 76 -6.93 2.25 -11.60
CA VAL A 76 -6.34 2.22 -10.25
C VAL A 76 -6.40 3.60 -9.60
N ALA A 77 -6.99 3.65 -8.41
CA ALA A 77 -6.85 4.75 -7.46
C ALA A 77 -5.87 4.34 -6.35
N ILE A 78 -4.95 5.25 -6.02
CA ILE A 78 -4.02 5.09 -4.90
C ILE A 78 -4.27 6.18 -3.85
N ASN A 79 -4.24 5.77 -2.59
CA ASN A 79 -4.15 6.66 -1.44
C ASN A 79 -2.74 6.56 -0.83
N TYR A 80 -2.28 7.69 -0.30
CA TYR A 80 -0.97 7.91 0.27
C TYR A 80 -1.01 9.21 1.12
N LEU A 81 0.02 9.52 1.88
CA LEU A 81 0.12 10.80 2.61
C LEU A 81 0.65 11.90 1.67
N PRO A 82 0.24 13.18 1.83
CA PRO A 82 0.70 14.27 0.96
C PRO A 82 2.22 14.41 0.85
N GLU A 83 2.97 14.03 1.88
CA GLU A 83 4.42 14.03 1.92
C GLU A 83 5.05 13.03 0.93
N GLU A 84 4.31 12.02 0.48
CA GLU A 84 4.74 10.96 -0.44
C GLU A 84 4.38 11.27 -1.92
N GLU A 85 4.00 12.51 -2.23
CA GLU A 85 3.52 12.91 -3.57
C GLU A 85 4.52 12.61 -4.69
N GLU A 86 5.83 12.71 -4.42
CA GLU A 86 6.87 12.39 -5.41
C GLU A 86 6.80 10.92 -5.85
N ASP A 87 6.80 9.99 -4.90
CA ASP A 87 6.67 8.56 -5.18
C ASP A 87 5.32 8.23 -5.83
N ALA A 88 4.23 8.84 -5.34
CA ALA A 88 2.90 8.65 -5.90
C ALA A 88 2.80 9.11 -7.36
N ALA A 89 3.44 10.24 -7.71
CA ALA A 89 3.46 10.76 -9.07
C ALA A 89 4.10 9.77 -10.06
N GLU A 90 5.14 9.05 -9.65
CA GLU A 90 5.74 7.98 -10.46
C GLU A 90 4.75 6.85 -10.71
N VAL A 91 4.03 6.41 -9.68
CA VAL A 91 3.02 5.33 -9.81
C VAL A 91 1.88 5.77 -10.73
N ILE A 92 1.39 7.00 -10.59
CA ILE A 92 0.37 7.56 -11.49
C ILE A 92 0.86 7.59 -12.94
N ALA A 93 2.12 7.94 -13.18
CA ALA A 93 2.70 7.92 -14.52
C ALA A 93 2.79 6.49 -15.09
N LEU A 94 3.19 5.52 -14.27
CA LEU A 94 3.24 4.10 -14.66
C LEU A 94 1.85 3.55 -15.02
N ILE A 95 0.83 3.83 -14.21
CA ILE A 95 -0.55 3.40 -14.50
C ILE A 95 -1.05 4.02 -15.82
N LYS A 96 -0.79 5.31 -16.04
CA LYS A 96 -1.18 6.00 -17.28
C LYS A 96 -0.45 5.45 -18.51
N ALA A 97 0.82 5.05 -18.37
CA ALA A 97 1.59 4.45 -19.45
C ALA A 97 0.99 3.13 -19.96
N GLU A 98 0.25 2.40 -19.11
CA GLU A 98 -0.50 1.19 -19.47
C GLU A 98 -1.88 1.51 -20.08
N GLY A 99 -2.19 2.79 -20.33
CA GLY A 99 -3.46 3.24 -20.92
C GLY A 99 -4.64 3.13 -19.95
N ARG A 100 -4.39 3.09 -18.65
CA ARG A 100 -5.41 2.96 -17.60
C ARG A 100 -5.71 4.31 -16.94
N ASN A 101 -6.91 4.44 -16.38
CA ASN A 101 -7.25 5.58 -15.55
C ASN A 101 -6.51 5.48 -14.21
N ALA A 102 -5.83 6.55 -13.83
CA ALA A 102 -4.98 6.65 -12.65
C ALA A 102 -5.46 7.81 -11.77
N VAL A 103 -5.76 7.52 -10.51
CA VAL A 103 -6.34 8.50 -9.59
C VAL A 103 -5.48 8.59 -8.32
N ALA A 104 -4.94 9.77 -8.06
CA ALA A 104 -4.26 10.11 -6.81
C ALA A 104 -5.27 10.67 -5.79
N LEU A 105 -5.25 10.13 -4.56
CA LEU A 105 -6.12 10.52 -3.44
C LEU A 105 -5.30 10.69 -2.15
N PRO A 106 -4.46 11.74 -2.06
CA PRO A 106 -3.65 11.97 -0.87
C PRO A 106 -4.52 12.31 0.34
N GLY A 107 -4.14 11.78 1.51
CA GLY A 107 -4.73 12.11 2.80
C GLY A 107 -4.62 10.99 3.83
N ASP A 108 -4.89 11.34 5.08
CA ASP A 108 -4.64 10.51 6.25
C ASP A 108 -5.82 9.60 6.59
N VAL A 109 -5.60 8.29 6.49
CA VAL A 109 -6.61 7.27 6.77
C VAL A 109 -6.96 7.13 8.26
N ARG A 110 -6.25 7.81 9.16
CA ARG A 110 -6.62 7.88 10.59
C ARG A 110 -7.88 8.72 10.84
N ASP A 111 -8.33 9.49 9.86
CA ASP A 111 -9.58 10.24 9.90
C ASP A 111 -10.73 9.45 9.25
N GLU A 112 -11.79 9.16 10.02
CA GLU A 112 -12.96 8.41 9.53
C GLU A 112 -13.69 9.13 8.39
N THR A 113 -13.78 10.47 8.46
CA THR A 113 -14.48 11.27 7.45
C THR A 113 -13.70 11.24 6.13
N PHE A 114 -12.37 11.34 6.21
CA PHE A 114 -11.48 11.15 5.07
C PHE A 114 -11.65 9.76 4.48
N CYS A 115 -11.64 8.69 5.29
CA CYS A 115 -11.85 7.31 4.83
C CYS A 115 -13.14 7.15 4.02
N GLN A 116 -14.23 7.77 4.48
CA GLN A 116 -15.50 7.77 3.74
C GLN A 116 -15.36 8.52 2.42
N SER A 117 -14.77 9.73 2.46
CA SER A 117 -14.57 10.55 1.25
C SER A 117 -13.63 9.89 0.24
N LEU A 118 -12.63 9.13 0.71
CA LEU A 118 -11.65 8.43 -0.10
C LEU A 118 -12.34 7.42 -1.01
N VAL A 119 -13.23 6.61 -0.45
CA VAL A 119 -14.00 5.62 -1.19
C VAL A 119 -14.93 6.30 -2.20
N GLU A 120 -15.68 7.33 -1.78
CA GLU A 120 -16.60 8.04 -2.67
C GLU A 120 -15.87 8.69 -3.85
N GLN A 121 -14.69 9.29 -3.60
CA GLN A 121 -13.86 9.86 -4.66
C GLN A 121 -13.30 8.79 -5.60
N ALA A 122 -12.83 7.65 -5.08
CA ALA A 122 -12.37 6.54 -5.91
C ALA A 122 -13.49 6.01 -6.80
N VAL A 123 -14.68 5.76 -6.23
CA VAL A 123 -15.85 5.29 -6.98
C VAL A 123 -16.26 6.28 -8.06
N SER A 124 -16.33 7.57 -7.71
CA SER A 124 -16.70 8.63 -8.65
C SER A 124 -15.71 8.75 -9.82
N LYS A 125 -14.40 8.74 -9.52
CA LYS A 125 -13.35 8.97 -10.52
C LYS A 125 -13.03 7.72 -11.35
N LEU A 126 -13.28 6.52 -10.84
CA LEU A 126 -13.10 5.26 -11.56
C LEU A 126 -14.40 4.75 -12.23
N GLY A 127 -15.56 5.29 -11.85
CA GLY A 127 -16.87 4.82 -12.33
C GLY A 127 -17.32 3.50 -11.70
N GLY A 128 -16.84 3.18 -10.49
CA GLY A 128 -17.15 1.96 -9.75
C GLY A 128 -15.99 1.49 -8.88
N LEU A 129 -16.21 0.40 -8.12
CA LEU A 129 -15.19 -0.24 -7.31
C LEU A 129 -15.40 -1.75 -7.30
N ASP A 130 -14.39 -2.50 -7.77
CA ASP A 130 -14.41 -3.97 -7.82
C ASP A 130 -13.37 -4.59 -6.87
N ILE A 131 -12.26 -3.88 -6.59
CA ILE A 131 -11.15 -4.37 -5.79
C ILE A 131 -10.77 -3.32 -4.76
N LEU A 132 -10.72 -3.72 -3.49
CA LEU A 132 -10.17 -2.90 -2.41
C LEU A 132 -8.93 -3.59 -1.85
N VAL A 133 -7.84 -2.84 -1.74
CA VAL A 133 -6.61 -3.28 -1.08
C VAL A 133 -6.31 -2.36 0.10
N ASN A 134 -6.56 -2.84 1.32
CA ASN A 134 -6.14 -2.16 2.53
C ASN A 134 -4.68 -2.54 2.81
N ASN A 135 -3.76 -1.67 2.39
CA ASN A 135 -2.32 -1.92 2.46
C ASN A 135 -1.54 -0.85 3.24
N ALA A 136 -2.04 0.39 3.34
CA ALA A 136 -1.43 1.41 4.19
C ALA A 136 -1.25 0.88 5.62
N GLY A 137 -0.07 1.14 6.20
CA GLY A 137 0.27 0.66 7.52
C GLY A 137 1.27 1.57 8.21
N ARG A 138 1.14 1.68 9.52
CA ARG A 138 2.10 2.34 10.40
C ARG A 138 2.85 1.28 11.20
N GLN A 139 4.17 1.39 11.20
CA GLN A 139 5.06 0.58 12.03
C GLN A 139 6.15 1.48 12.60
N GLN A 140 6.36 1.41 13.92
CA GLN A 140 7.43 2.16 14.59
C GLN A 140 8.12 1.26 15.61
N TYR A 141 9.44 1.24 15.57
CA TYR A 141 10.24 0.48 16.54
C TYR A 141 10.40 1.28 17.83
N ARG A 142 10.25 0.60 18.97
CA ARG A 142 10.57 1.11 20.31
C ARG A 142 11.44 0.08 21.05
N GLU A 143 12.48 0.52 21.75
CA GLU A 143 13.34 -0.41 22.48
C GLU A 143 12.62 -1.00 23.69
N SER A 144 11.73 -0.21 24.30
CA SER A 144 10.96 -0.57 25.50
C SER A 144 9.52 -0.08 25.43
N LEU A 145 8.65 -0.62 26.28
CA LEU A 145 7.24 -0.22 26.35
C LEU A 145 7.08 1.19 26.91
N GLU A 146 8.00 1.61 27.77
CA GLU A 146 8.03 2.93 28.39
C GLU A 146 8.23 4.06 27.37
N GLU A 147 8.84 3.77 26.22
CA GLU A 147 8.99 4.71 25.10
C GLU A 147 7.77 4.78 24.19
N LEU A 148 6.86 3.80 24.28
CA LEU A 148 5.66 3.75 23.46
C LEU A 148 4.59 4.65 24.06
N THR A 149 4.44 5.83 23.45
CA THR A 149 3.42 6.80 23.85
C THR A 149 2.01 6.30 23.52
N THR A 150 1.01 6.78 24.25
CA THR A 150 -0.40 6.51 23.94
C THR A 150 -0.75 7.00 22.54
N GLU A 151 -0.19 8.14 22.13
CA GLU A 151 -0.38 8.75 20.82
C GLU A 151 0.15 7.87 19.69
N ASP A 152 1.35 7.28 19.85
CA ASP A 152 1.91 6.36 18.87
C ASP A 152 1.11 5.05 18.80
N PHE A 153 0.76 4.49 19.96
CA PHE A 153 -0.08 3.29 20.04
C PHE A 153 -1.43 3.49 19.34
N ASP A 154 -2.14 4.59 19.66
CA ASP A 154 -3.41 4.95 19.03
C ASP A 154 -3.25 5.19 17.52
N ALA A 155 -2.18 5.85 17.10
CA ALA A 155 -1.92 6.07 15.68
C ALA A 155 -1.70 4.75 14.92
N THR A 156 -1.02 3.77 15.52
CA THR A 156 -0.83 2.43 14.92
C THR A 156 -2.17 1.71 14.77
N PHE A 157 -3.00 1.68 15.82
CA PHE A 157 -4.33 1.07 15.73
C PHE A 157 -5.26 1.81 14.77
N LYS A 158 -5.27 3.15 14.78
CA LYS A 158 -6.10 3.92 13.86
C LYS A 158 -5.74 3.65 12.41
N THR A 159 -4.45 3.56 12.10
CA THR A 159 -3.97 3.28 10.73
C THR A 159 -4.23 1.84 10.32
N ASN A 160 -3.95 0.87 11.18
CA ASN A 160 -3.87 -0.53 10.78
C ASN A 160 -5.18 -1.31 11.03
N VAL A 161 -6.07 -0.83 11.90
CA VAL A 161 -7.31 -1.53 12.28
C VAL A 161 -8.55 -0.69 11.98
N TYR A 162 -8.58 0.57 12.45
CA TYR A 162 -9.76 1.42 12.25
C TYR A 162 -9.90 1.83 10.78
N ALA A 163 -8.81 2.21 10.11
CA ALA A 163 -8.89 2.59 8.70
C ALA A 163 -9.39 1.45 7.79
N PRO A 164 -8.84 0.22 7.83
CA PRO A 164 -9.41 -0.89 7.06
C PRO A 164 -10.89 -1.12 7.38
N PHE A 165 -11.32 -0.98 8.64
CA PHE A 165 -12.73 -1.07 9.01
C PHE A 165 -13.58 0.04 8.36
N TRP A 166 -13.20 1.31 8.49
CA TRP A 166 -13.94 2.45 7.95
C TRP A 166 -14.01 2.42 6.42
N ILE A 167 -12.88 2.16 5.77
CA ILE A 167 -12.76 2.08 4.30
C ILE A 167 -13.59 0.91 3.79
N THR A 168 -13.45 -0.28 4.39
CA THR A 168 -14.25 -1.46 4.00
C THR A 168 -15.74 -1.21 4.16
N LYS A 169 -16.15 -0.63 5.30
CA LYS A 169 -17.57 -0.29 5.56
C LYS A 169 -18.13 0.68 4.51
N ALA A 170 -17.36 1.67 4.07
CA ALA A 170 -17.77 2.57 3.01
C ALA A 170 -17.79 1.87 1.63
N ALA A 171 -16.75 1.08 1.31
CA ALA A 171 -16.60 0.39 0.03
C ALA A 171 -17.71 -0.63 -0.25
N LEU A 172 -18.20 -1.33 0.78
CA LEU A 172 -19.28 -2.33 0.65
C LEU A 172 -20.59 -1.77 0.08
N ARG A 173 -20.80 -0.45 0.10
CA ARG A 173 -21.97 0.19 -0.54
C ARG A 173 -21.88 0.18 -2.08
N HIS A 174 -20.67 0.07 -2.61
CA HIS A 174 -20.36 0.24 -4.04
C HIS A 174 -19.88 -1.06 -4.70
N MET A 175 -19.41 -2.01 -3.92
CA MET A 175 -18.87 -3.29 -4.41
C MET A 175 -19.99 -4.31 -4.68
N LYS A 176 -20.03 -4.86 -5.89
CA LYS A 176 -20.96 -5.92 -6.28
C LYS A 176 -20.20 -7.17 -6.71
N ALA A 177 -20.75 -8.35 -6.41
CA ALA A 177 -20.15 -9.60 -6.84
C ALA A 177 -20.04 -9.66 -8.38
N PRO A 178 -18.89 -10.12 -8.94
CA PRO A 178 -17.68 -10.55 -8.25
C PRO A 178 -16.73 -9.37 -7.94
N ALA A 179 -16.53 -9.10 -6.64
CA ALA A 179 -15.60 -8.11 -6.10
C ALA A 179 -14.68 -8.77 -5.06
N SER A 180 -13.53 -8.15 -4.76
CA SER A 180 -12.54 -8.69 -3.83
C SER A 180 -12.00 -7.63 -2.88
N ILE A 181 -11.80 -8.01 -1.61
CA ILE A 181 -11.14 -7.19 -0.60
C ILE A 181 -9.90 -7.95 -0.14
N ILE A 182 -8.75 -7.29 -0.16
CA ILE A 182 -7.44 -7.84 0.19
C ILE A 182 -6.86 -6.95 1.27
N ASN A 183 -6.38 -7.55 2.36
CA ASN A 183 -5.76 -6.84 3.47
C ASN A 183 -4.31 -7.30 3.59
N THR A 184 -3.38 -6.35 3.68
CA THR A 184 -1.98 -6.65 4.01
C THR A 184 -1.88 -6.90 5.51
N SER A 185 -1.34 -8.05 5.89
CA SER A 185 -0.97 -8.37 7.27
C SER A 185 0.54 -8.62 7.33
N SER A 186 1.03 -9.24 8.40
CA SER A 186 2.45 -9.46 8.61
C SER A 186 2.74 -10.77 9.32
N VAL A 187 3.95 -11.30 9.12
CA VAL A 187 4.47 -12.40 9.93
C VAL A 187 4.56 -12.04 11.42
N GLN A 188 4.61 -10.74 11.74
CA GLN A 188 4.60 -10.24 13.13
C GLN A 188 3.36 -10.68 13.91
N THR A 189 2.23 -10.97 13.24
CA THR A 189 1.02 -11.51 13.88
C THR A 189 1.24 -12.86 14.58
N VAL A 190 2.19 -13.67 14.09
CA VAL A 190 2.49 -15.01 14.62
C VAL A 190 3.90 -15.13 15.20
N LYS A 191 4.80 -14.20 14.85
CA LYS A 191 6.16 -14.10 15.37
C LYS A 191 6.45 -12.66 15.82
N PRO A 192 5.79 -12.20 16.89
CA PRO A 192 5.92 -10.82 17.36
C PRO A 192 7.33 -10.55 17.87
N SER A 193 7.90 -9.44 17.42
CA SER A 193 9.19 -8.92 17.89
C SER A 193 8.96 -7.97 19.07
N ALA A 194 9.82 -8.04 20.08
CA ALA A 194 9.65 -7.27 21.32
C ALA A 194 9.50 -5.76 21.10
N GLY A 195 10.25 -5.20 20.14
CA GLY A 195 10.22 -3.76 19.84
C GLY A 195 9.12 -3.30 18.86
N LEU A 196 8.15 -4.16 18.55
CA LEU A 196 7.02 -3.86 17.63
C LEU A 196 5.68 -4.23 18.27
N LEU A 197 5.52 -3.89 19.56
CA LEU A 197 4.39 -4.34 20.38
C LEU A 197 3.02 -3.93 19.81
N ASP A 198 2.85 -2.66 19.46
CA ASP A 198 1.60 -2.13 18.91
C ASP A 198 1.33 -2.70 17.52
N TYR A 199 2.33 -2.68 16.63
CA TYR A 199 2.21 -3.18 15.27
C TYR A 199 1.84 -4.66 15.19
N ALA A 200 2.46 -5.52 16.01
CA ALA A 200 2.19 -6.95 15.97
C ALA A 200 0.79 -7.33 16.47
N GLN A 201 0.11 -6.43 17.18
CA GLN A 201 -1.28 -6.62 17.64
C GLN A 201 -2.33 -6.27 16.57
N THR A 202 -1.96 -5.51 15.54
CA THR A 202 -2.86 -5.06 14.46
C THR A 202 -2.80 -6.00 13.27
#